data_AF-A0A4Q8AE14-F1
#
_entry.id   AF-A0A4Q8AE14-F1
#
_cell.length_a   1.000
_cell.length_b   1.000
_cell.length_c   1.000
_cell.angle_alpha   90.00
_cell.angle_beta   90.00
_cell.angle_gamma   90.00
#
_symmetry.space_group_name_H-M   'P 1'
#
loop_
_entity.id
_entity.type
_entity.pdbx_description
1 polymer ?
#
loop_
_entity_poly.entity_id
_entity_poly.type
_entity_poly.pdbx_seq_one_letter_code
_entity_poly.pdbx_strand_id
1 'polypeptide(L)'
;MAADREKRGAYAAAAVVALALLTACGGPAEMPDDAAHAPASDSPAAEGPNDDRAVTTPRVAVAAGVLQAAGLGFDLSSEATSAQLEQLREDPADPMAGVVVAPSSCAEPLEQMNWSPTLVADSAEEAALTQFRNEDVAAIGSLEVARIDDREGLDAHYATVRTLLDECSTVTLNLQRPGDDGAVVPTSGPLKHSEPETGYETDSAVFWSLLPNHDQQQQSLVLIREAGDYVAMVSFTGPENISDPEFTQMAESVLEITVLELEAQQER
;
A
#
# COMPACT_ATOMS: atom_id res chain seq x y z
N MET A 1 -8.50 26.81 45.75
CA MET A 1 -7.99 28.04 45.10
C MET A 1 -6.76 27.62 44.31
N ALA A 2 -6.88 27.10 43.09
CA ALA A 2 -7.19 27.82 41.84
C ALA A 2 -6.17 28.94 41.54
N ALA A 3 -5.25 28.68 40.61
CA ALA A 3 -4.98 29.55 39.46
C ALA A 3 -4.09 28.83 38.43
N ASP A 4 -4.34 29.19 37.18
CA ASP A 4 -4.15 28.49 35.92
C ASP A 4 -3.11 29.22 35.03
N ARG A 5 -2.83 28.67 33.83
CA ARG A 5 -2.11 29.23 32.65
C ARG A 5 -0.57 29.23 32.67
N GLU A 6 0.14 28.96 31.57
CA GLU A 6 -0.20 28.97 30.13
C GLU A 6 0.79 28.05 29.36
N LYS A 7 0.29 27.18 28.47
CA LYS A 7 1.08 26.43 27.49
C LYS A 7 1.12 27.21 26.17
N ARG A 8 2.32 27.44 25.63
CA ARG A 8 2.64 27.73 24.21
C ARG A 8 3.85 26.84 23.93
N GLY A 9 3.87 25.89 23.00
CA GLY A 9 3.49 25.98 21.59
C GLY A 9 4.79 26.03 20.79
N ALA A 10 5.23 24.89 20.25
CA ALA A 10 6.26 24.82 19.21
C ALA A 10 6.13 23.48 18.48
N TYR A 11 5.40 23.50 17.37
CA TYR A 11 5.45 22.46 16.34
C TYR A 11 6.76 22.65 15.57
N ALA A 12 7.60 21.63 15.50
CA ALA A 12 8.73 21.57 14.59
C ALA A 12 8.44 20.49 13.54
N ALA A 13 8.00 20.95 12.37
CA ALA A 13 7.90 20.16 11.16
C ALA A 13 9.31 19.87 10.61
N ALA A 14 9.58 18.63 10.22
CA ALA A 14 10.71 18.23 9.38
C ALA A 14 10.11 17.55 8.14
N ALA A 15 9.87 18.30 7.06
CA ALA A 15 10.80 18.58 5.96
C ALA A 15 10.94 17.40 4.98
N VAL A 16 9.94 17.28 4.10
CA VAL A 16 9.99 16.49 2.87
C VAL A 16 10.89 17.22 1.87
N VAL A 17 11.84 16.49 1.30
CA VAL A 17 12.80 16.97 0.29
C VAL A 17 12.08 17.23 -1.03
N ALA A 18 11.95 18.51 -1.39
CA ALA A 18 11.53 18.95 -2.71
C ALA A 18 12.74 18.99 -3.66
N LEU A 19 12.72 18.20 -4.74
CA LEU A 19 13.64 18.35 -5.85
C LEU A 19 13.12 19.45 -6.79
N ALA A 20 13.83 20.57 -6.87
CA ALA A 20 13.63 21.60 -7.87
C ALA A 20 14.85 21.63 -8.82
N LEU A 21 14.62 21.36 -10.10
CA LEU A 21 15.54 21.68 -11.19
C LEU A 21 14.74 22.27 -12.35
N LEU A 22 14.62 23.60 -12.40
CA LEU A 22 14.38 24.34 -13.63
C LEU A 22 15.21 25.63 -13.58
N THR A 23 16.24 25.70 -14.42
CA THR A 23 16.96 26.94 -14.74
C THR A 23 17.17 27.07 -16.25
N ALA A 24 17.23 28.34 -16.70
CA ALA A 24 17.45 28.90 -18.05
C ALA A 24 16.15 29.38 -18.74
N CYS A 25 15.96 30.60 -19.26
CA CYS A 25 16.70 31.88 -19.47
C CYS A 25 15.59 32.99 -19.50
N GLY A 26 15.76 34.30 -19.31
CA GLY A 26 16.88 35.22 -19.43
C GLY A 26 16.69 36.21 -20.61
N GLY A 27 16.05 37.39 -20.41
CA GLY A 27 16.32 38.63 -21.19
C GLY A 27 15.14 39.41 -21.84
N PRO A 28 15.29 40.74 -22.10
CA PRO A 28 14.32 41.78 -21.66
C PRO A 28 13.67 42.71 -22.72
N ALA A 29 12.63 43.43 -22.26
CA ALA A 29 12.15 44.81 -22.59
C ALA A 29 11.51 45.16 -23.97
N GLU A 30 10.25 45.68 -23.96
CA GLU A 30 9.80 47.02 -24.39
C GLU A 30 8.24 47.15 -24.32
N MET A 31 7.70 48.33 -23.94
CA MET A 31 6.27 48.74 -24.05
C MET A 31 6.14 49.84 -25.14
N PRO A 32 4.96 50.40 -25.56
CA PRO A 32 3.53 50.17 -25.21
C PRO A 32 2.52 50.12 -26.40
N ASP A 33 1.24 49.87 -26.06
CA ASP A 33 -0.08 50.20 -26.68
C ASP A 33 -0.24 50.32 -28.21
N ASP A 34 -1.15 49.52 -28.81
CA ASP A 34 -2.51 49.98 -29.17
C ASP A 34 -3.31 48.95 -29.99
N ALA A 35 -4.63 49.11 -29.94
CA ALA A 35 -5.66 48.65 -30.87
C ALA A 35 -6.25 47.23 -30.74
N ALA A 36 -7.47 47.25 -30.18
CA ALA A 36 -8.54 46.28 -30.32
C ALA A 36 -8.62 45.57 -31.69
N HIS A 37 -8.80 44.24 -31.67
CA HIS A 37 -9.93 43.50 -32.28
C HIS A 37 -9.61 41.99 -32.20
N ALA A 38 -10.49 41.22 -31.54
CA ALA A 38 -10.46 39.75 -31.52
C ALA A 38 -10.56 39.17 -32.95
N PRO A 39 -10.00 37.98 -33.21
CA PRO A 39 -10.75 36.76 -32.92
C PRO A 39 -9.97 35.76 -32.06
N ALA A 40 -10.72 35.06 -31.20
CA ALA A 40 -10.23 33.90 -30.46
C ALA A 40 -9.90 32.77 -31.44
N SER A 41 -8.62 32.43 -31.59
CA SER A 41 -8.13 31.14 -32.10
C SER A 41 -6.68 30.96 -31.68
N ASP A 42 -6.35 29.73 -31.28
CA ASP A 42 -5.05 29.20 -30.90
C ASP A 42 -4.51 29.63 -29.52
N SER A 43 -5.24 29.25 -28.47
CA SER A 43 -4.54 28.70 -27.31
C SER A 43 -3.95 27.36 -27.74
N PRO A 44 -2.63 27.11 -27.64
CA PRO A 44 -2.13 25.76 -27.69
C PRO A 44 -2.85 24.99 -26.59
N ALA A 45 -3.58 23.96 -26.97
CA ALA A 45 -4.03 22.95 -26.04
C ALA A 45 -2.80 22.55 -25.24
N ALA A 46 -2.88 22.68 -23.92
CA ALA A 46 -1.96 21.99 -23.05
C ALA A 46 -1.98 20.52 -23.50
N GLU A 47 -0.83 19.99 -23.89
CA GLU A 47 -0.63 18.55 -23.95
C GLU A 47 -1.04 18.04 -22.57
N GLY A 48 -2.25 17.50 -22.49
CA GLY A 48 -2.62 16.63 -21.40
C GLY A 48 -1.60 15.48 -21.38
N PRO A 49 -1.32 14.88 -20.21
CA PRO A 49 -0.52 13.67 -20.18
C PRO A 49 -1.17 12.68 -21.17
N ASN A 50 -0.43 12.30 -22.21
CA ASN A 50 -0.81 11.19 -23.08
C ASN A 50 -0.90 9.97 -22.18
N ASP A 51 -2.11 9.69 -21.73
CA ASP A 51 -2.44 8.53 -20.93
C ASP A 51 -2.57 7.31 -21.86
N ASP A 52 -1.45 6.94 -22.50
CA ASP A 52 -1.31 5.70 -23.29
C ASP A 52 -1.23 4.48 -22.36
N ARG A 53 -2.01 4.48 -21.28
CA ARG A 53 -2.11 3.36 -20.35
C ARG A 53 -3.02 2.31 -20.98
N ALA A 54 -2.40 1.20 -21.41
CA ALA A 54 -3.13 0.06 -21.95
C ALA A 54 -4.18 -0.42 -20.94
N VAL A 55 -5.39 -0.67 -21.43
CA VAL A 55 -6.47 -1.27 -20.64
C VAL A 55 -6.18 -2.77 -20.54
N THR A 56 -5.67 -3.21 -19.40
CA THR A 56 -5.34 -4.62 -19.12
C THR A 56 -6.33 -5.22 -18.09
N THR A 57 -6.49 -6.54 -18.11
CA THR A 57 -7.37 -7.26 -17.17
C THR A 57 -7.09 -6.92 -15.69
N PRO A 58 -5.82 -6.95 -15.21
CA PRO A 58 -5.52 -6.54 -13.83
C PRO A 58 -5.98 -5.12 -13.50
N ARG A 59 -5.77 -4.17 -14.42
CA ARG A 59 -6.13 -2.76 -14.20
C ARG A 59 -7.63 -2.55 -14.12
N VAL A 60 -8.40 -3.24 -14.97
CA VAL A 60 -9.87 -3.18 -14.94
C VAL A 60 -10.40 -3.75 -13.63
N ALA A 61 -9.88 -4.89 -13.18
CA ALA A 61 -10.27 -5.51 -11.91
C ALA A 61 -9.91 -4.67 -10.68
N VAL A 62 -8.69 -4.09 -10.66
CA VAL A 62 -8.29 -3.15 -9.60
C VAL A 62 -9.19 -1.92 -9.60
N ALA A 63 -9.50 -1.35 -10.76
CA ALA A 63 -10.40 -0.19 -10.84
C ALA A 63 -11.80 -0.49 -10.27
N ALA A 64 -12.35 -1.69 -10.52
CA ALA A 64 -13.64 -2.10 -9.94
C ALA A 64 -13.58 -2.17 -8.40
N GLY A 65 -12.55 -2.81 -7.84
CA GLY A 65 -12.37 -2.89 -6.38
C GLY A 65 -12.10 -1.52 -5.74
N VAL A 66 -11.34 -0.64 -6.39
CA VAL A 66 -11.07 0.72 -5.91
C VAL A 66 -12.35 1.56 -5.89
N LEU A 67 -13.24 1.40 -6.87
CA LEU A 67 -14.57 2.05 -6.84
C LEU A 67 -15.41 1.56 -5.66
N GLN A 68 -15.33 0.27 -5.33
CA GLN A 68 -15.96 -0.27 -4.13
C GLN A 68 -15.37 0.33 -2.85
N ALA A 69 -14.04 0.43 -2.75
CA ALA A 69 -13.35 1.06 -1.63
C ALA A 69 -13.76 2.54 -1.46
N ALA A 70 -13.88 3.28 -2.56
CA ALA A 70 -14.37 4.65 -2.55
C ALA A 70 -15.82 4.75 -2.05
N GLY A 71 -16.68 3.80 -2.42
CA GLY A 71 -18.04 3.69 -1.89
C GLY A 71 -18.11 3.43 -0.38
N LEU A 72 -17.05 2.86 0.19
CA LEU A 72 -16.86 2.62 1.62
C LEU A 72 -16.13 3.78 2.33
N GLY A 73 -15.83 4.86 1.62
CA GLY A 73 -15.22 6.07 2.17
C GLY A 73 -13.72 6.23 1.91
N PHE A 74 -13.05 5.31 1.22
CA PHE A 74 -11.65 5.48 0.82
C PHE A 74 -11.54 6.15 -0.55
N ASP A 75 -11.85 7.45 -0.60
CA ASP A 75 -12.02 8.24 -1.83
C ASP A 75 -10.72 8.77 -2.44
N LEU A 76 -9.58 8.62 -1.73
CA LEU A 76 -8.26 9.01 -2.23
C LEU A 76 -7.49 7.80 -2.74
N SER A 77 -7.32 7.66 -4.05
CA SER A 77 -6.57 6.56 -4.66
C SER A 77 -5.30 7.00 -5.38
N SER A 78 -4.27 6.15 -5.38
CA SER A 78 -3.04 6.32 -6.14
C SER A 78 -2.66 5.00 -6.81
N GLU A 79 -2.76 4.97 -8.13
CA GLU A 79 -2.31 3.83 -8.93
C GLU A 79 -0.79 3.80 -9.05
N ALA A 80 -0.19 2.62 -8.94
CA ALA A 80 1.23 2.42 -9.20
C ALA A 80 1.52 2.52 -10.70
N THR A 81 2.58 3.25 -11.05
CA THR A 81 3.11 3.28 -12.41
C THR A 81 3.87 2.00 -12.74
N SER A 82 4.03 1.68 -14.02
CA SER A 82 4.84 0.53 -14.45
C SER A 82 6.27 0.58 -13.89
N ALA A 83 6.87 1.77 -13.79
CA ALA A 83 8.20 1.95 -13.19
C ALA A 83 8.21 1.59 -11.69
N GLN A 84 7.15 1.92 -10.95
CA GLN A 84 7.01 1.51 -9.54
C GLN A 84 6.77 0.01 -9.42
N LEU A 85 5.98 -0.59 -10.31
CA LEU A 85 5.78 -2.04 -10.35
C LEU A 85 7.08 -2.79 -10.66
N GLU A 86 7.89 -2.31 -11.60
CA GLU A 86 9.21 -2.92 -11.85
C GLU A 86 10.17 -2.73 -10.68
N GLN A 87 10.12 -1.57 -10.00
CA GLN A 87 10.93 -1.36 -8.80
C GLN A 87 10.56 -2.32 -7.66
N LEU A 88 9.29 -2.74 -7.55
CA LEU A 88 8.88 -3.75 -6.57
C LEU A 88 9.50 -5.12 -6.83
N ARG A 89 9.90 -5.41 -8.08
CA ARG A 89 10.57 -6.66 -8.47
C ARG A 89 12.07 -6.66 -8.22
N GLU A 90 12.67 -5.50 -7.98
CA GLU A 90 14.07 -5.42 -7.57
C GLU A 90 14.18 -5.96 -6.13
N ASP A 91 15.24 -6.74 -5.84
CA ASP A 91 15.46 -7.30 -4.50
C ASP A 91 15.31 -6.19 -3.45
N PRO A 92 14.33 -6.30 -2.52
CA PRO A 92 14.16 -5.28 -1.51
C PRO A 92 15.43 -5.17 -0.68
N ALA A 93 15.74 -3.95 -0.21
CA ALA A 93 16.67 -3.80 0.90
C ALA A 93 16.18 -4.71 2.04
N ASP A 94 17.08 -5.53 2.60
CA ASP A 94 16.78 -6.48 3.69
C ASP A 94 15.83 -5.83 4.72
N PRO A 95 14.52 -6.17 4.70
CA PRO A 95 13.53 -5.46 5.50
C PRO A 95 13.71 -5.76 6.99
N MET A 96 14.43 -6.84 7.31
CA MET A 96 14.74 -7.30 8.66
C MET A 96 16.16 -6.93 9.08
N ALA A 97 16.87 -6.09 8.32
CA ALA A 97 18.22 -5.64 8.66
C ALA A 97 18.25 -5.03 10.08
N GLY A 98 18.98 -5.68 10.98
CA GLY A 98 19.12 -5.23 12.37
C GLY A 98 17.95 -5.62 13.30
N VAL A 99 17.00 -6.43 12.82
CA VAL A 99 15.91 -7.02 13.62
C VAL A 99 16.33 -8.40 14.12
N VAL A 100 16.13 -8.67 15.41
CA VAL A 100 16.32 -10.02 15.97
C VAL A 100 14.98 -10.63 16.35
N VAL A 101 14.66 -11.77 15.74
CA VAL A 101 13.42 -12.52 15.94
C VAL A 101 13.62 -13.63 16.97
N ALA A 102 12.70 -13.77 17.92
CA ALA A 102 12.63 -14.89 18.85
C ALA A 102 11.25 -15.57 18.80
N PRO A 103 11.18 -16.91 18.57
CA PRO A 103 12.30 -17.81 18.31
C PRO A 103 12.94 -17.56 16.93
N SER A 104 14.23 -17.83 16.79
CA SER A 104 14.98 -17.54 15.55
C SER A 104 14.52 -18.38 14.36
N SER A 105 13.83 -19.51 14.60
CA SER A 105 13.21 -20.32 13.55
C SER A 105 12.12 -19.57 12.78
N CYS A 106 11.56 -18.51 13.35
CA CYS A 106 10.54 -17.68 12.71
C CYS A 106 11.12 -16.53 11.88
N ALA A 107 12.44 -16.35 11.82
CA ALA A 107 13.04 -15.22 11.10
C ALA A 107 12.78 -15.30 9.58
N GLU A 108 13.02 -16.46 8.98
CA GLU A 108 12.85 -16.67 7.54
C GLU A 108 11.38 -16.56 7.09
N PRO A 109 10.39 -17.21 7.74
CA PRO A 109 8.97 -16.99 7.41
C PRO A 109 8.53 -15.52 7.52
N LEU A 110 9.07 -14.76 8.47
CA LEU A 110 8.74 -13.34 8.62
C LEU A 110 9.35 -12.46 7.54
N GLU A 111 10.57 -12.76 7.11
CA GLU A 111 11.21 -12.05 6.00
C GLU A 111 10.40 -12.24 4.70
N GLN A 112 9.88 -13.46 4.50
CA GLN A 112 9.04 -13.82 3.35
C GLN A 112 7.61 -13.25 3.41
N MET A 113 7.19 -12.63 4.52
CA MET A 113 5.89 -11.92 4.58
C MET A 113 5.86 -10.64 3.78
N ASN A 114 7.02 -10.07 3.46
CA ASN A 114 7.12 -8.93 2.55
C ASN A 114 6.95 -9.40 1.10
N TRP A 115 5.74 -9.84 0.78
CA TRP A 115 5.37 -10.40 -0.51
C TRP A 115 4.29 -9.56 -1.18
N SER A 116 4.36 -9.47 -2.51
CA SER A 116 3.38 -8.80 -3.35
C SER A 116 2.98 -9.72 -4.50
N PRO A 117 1.69 -9.82 -4.87
CA PRO A 117 1.24 -10.52 -6.07
C PRO A 117 1.95 -10.07 -7.34
N THR A 118 2.41 -8.82 -7.41
CA THR A 118 3.10 -8.29 -8.60
C THR A 118 4.39 -9.06 -8.92
N LEU A 119 4.96 -9.76 -7.92
CA LEU A 119 6.16 -10.60 -8.05
C LEU A 119 5.90 -11.91 -8.80
N VAL A 120 4.66 -12.42 -8.83
CA VAL A 120 4.34 -13.67 -9.55
C VAL A 120 3.93 -13.44 -11.01
N ALA A 121 3.89 -12.19 -11.46
CA ALA A 121 3.68 -11.81 -12.85
C ALA A 121 5.01 -11.52 -13.54
N ASP A 122 5.16 -12.03 -14.77
CA ASP A 122 6.39 -11.88 -15.57
C ASP A 122 6.63 -10.43 -16.08
N SER A 123 5.62 -9.55 -16.02
CA SER A 123 5.74 -8.17 -16.50
C SER A 123 4.86 -7.19 -15.74
N ALA A 124 5.20 -5.89 -15.77
CA ALA A 124 4.39 -4.83 -15.17
C ALA A 124 3.00 -4.63 -15.82
N GLU A 125 2.76 -5.12 -17.03
CA GLU A 125 1.45 -4.99 -17.71
C GLU A 125 0.45 -6.03 -17.21
N GLU A 126 0.96 -7.17 -16.74
CA GLU A 126 0.21 -8.28 -16.17
C GLU A 126 -0.02 -8.13 -14.66
N ALA A 127 0.25 -6.94 -14.12
CA ALA A 127 -0.01 -6.61 -12.74
C ALA A 127 -0.57 -5.19 -12.61
N ALA A 128 -1.35 -4.97 -11.55
CA ALA A 128 -1.84 -3.67 -11.17
C ALA A 128 -1.85 -3.54 -9.64
N LEU A 129 -1.47 -2.37 -9.15
CA LEU A 129 -1.46 -2.02 -7.73
C LEU A 129 -2.09 -0.64 -7.59
N THR A 130 -3.06 -0.50 -6.69
CA THR A 130 -3.59 0.80 -6.28
C THR A 130 -3.67 0.88 -4.77
N GLN A 131 -3.11 1.95 -4.22
CA GLN A 131 -3.30 2.30 -2.82
C GLN A 131 -4.49 3.24 -2.67
N PHE A 132 -5.26 3.08 -1.61
CA PHE A 132 -6.42 3.92 -1.31
C PHE A 132 -6.45 4.35 0.16
N ARG A 133 -6.98 5.54 0.43
CA ARG A 133 -6.91 6.23 1.72
C ARG A 133 -8.22 6.96 2.02
N ASN A 134 -8.45 7.20 3.30
CA ASN A 134 -9.50 8.05 3.86
C ASN A 134 -8.82 9.08 4.78
N GLU A 135 -9.24 10.35 4.76
CA GLU A 135 -8.59 11.40 5.56
C GLU A 135 -8.91 11.32 7.07
N ASP A 136 -10.02 10.72 7.43
CA ASP A 136 -10.53 10.58 8.79
C ASP A 136 -10.12 9.26 9.47
N VAL A 137 -9.65 8.28 8.69
CA VAL A 137 -9.21 6.96 9.15
C VAL A 137 -7.72 6.82 8.90
N ALA A 138 -6.95 6.59 9.97
CA ALA A 138 -5.50 6.39 9.89
C ALA A 138 -5.10 5.01 9.33
N ALA A 139 -5.73 4.57 8.25
CA ALA A 139 -5.44 3.31 7.57
C ALA A 139 -5.13 3.55 6.09
N ILE A 140 -4.21 2.77 5.55
CA ILE A 140 -3.91 2.72 4.12
C ILE A 140 -4.37 1.36 3.62
N GLY A 141 -5.24 1.37 2.62
CA GLY A 141 -5.60 0.18 1.87
C GLY A 141 -4.73 0.00 0.63
N SER A 142 -4.50 -1.24 0.22
CA SER A 142 -3.86 -1.61 -1.03
C SER A 142 -4.70 -2.68 -1.72
N LEU A 143 -4.85 -2.56 -3.04
CA LEU A 143 -5.44 -3.60 -3.89
C LEU A 143 -4.46 -3.93 -5.00
N GLU A 144 -4.10 -5.20 -5.09
CA GLU A 144 -3.14 -5.74 -6.04
C GLU A 144 -3.77 -6.88 -6.81
N VAL A 145 -3.55 -6.89 -8.11
CA VAL A 145 -3.96 -8.00 -8.99
C VAL A 145 -2.80 -8.33 -9.89
N ALA A 146 -2.52 -9.61 -10.08
CA ALA A 146 -1.46 -10.08 -10.95
C ALA A 146 -1.86 -11.37 -11.68
N ARG A 147 -1.40 -11.54 -12.92
CA ARG A 147 -1.44 -12.83 -13.60
C ARG A 147 -0.46 -13.79 -12.91
N ILE A 148 -0.86 -15.04 -12.74
CA ILE A 148 -0.06 -16.06 -12.07
C ILE A 148 0.83 -16.73 -13.11
N ASP A 149 2.03 -16.17 -13.32
CA ASP A 149 3.08 -16.80 -14.13
C ASP A 149 3.97 -17.72 -13.30
N ASP A 150 4.24 -17.33 -12.05
CA ASP A 150 4.97 -18.13 -11.07
C ASP A 150 4.03 -18.77 -10.04
N ARG A 151 3.52 -19.96 -10.40
CA ARG A 151 2.70 -20.78 -9.50
C ARG A 151 3.48 -21.24 -8.26
N GLU A 152 4.76 -21.56 -8.40
CA GLU A 152 5.58 -22.06 -7.29
C GLU A 152 5.79 -20.97 -6.25
N GLY A 153 6.06 -19.73 -6.67
CA GLY A 153 6.16 -18.56 -5.80
C GLY A 153 4.87 -18.27 -5.03
N LEU A 154 3.71 -18.40 -5.68
CA LEU A 154 2.41 -18.24 -5.00
C LEU A 154 2.16 -19.34 -3.96
N ASP A 155 2.41 -20.61 -4.32
CA ASP A 155 2.25 -21.74 -3.41
C ASP A 155 3.20 -21.64 -2.20
N ALA A 156 4.43 -21.14 -2.43
CA ALA A 156 5.40 -20.86 -1.37
C ALA A 156 4.89 -19.77 -0.42
N HIS A 157 4.30 -18.68 -0.94
CA HIS A 157 3.68 -17.66 -0.10
C HIS A 157 2.58 -18.23 0.79
N TYR A 158 1.68 -19.06 0.24
CA TYR A 158 0.64 -19.72 1.03
C TYR A 158 1.19 -20.65 2.11
N ALA A 159 2.28 -21.38 1.82
CA ALA A 159 2.96 -22.20 2.81
C ALA A 159 3.59 -21.36 3.94
N THR A 160 4.17 -20.20 3.59
CA THR A 160 4.73 -19.24 4.55
C THR A 160 3.66 -18.68 5.48
N VAL A 161 2.51 -18.26 4.95
CA VAL A 161 1.40 -17.77 5.79
C VAL A 161 0.90 -18.86 6.73
N ARG A 162 0.72 -20.10 6.28
CA ARG A 162 0.33 -21.23 7.16
C ARG A 162 1.35 -21.45 8.27
N THR A 163 2.64 -21.45 7.93
CA THR A 163 3.72 -21.59 8.93
C THR A 163 3.66 -20.47 9.98
N LEU A 164 3.34 -19.24 9.57
CA LEU A 164 3.20 -18.12 10.48
C LEU A 164 1.99 -18.24 11.40
N LEU A 165 0.87 -18.75 10.90
CA LEU A 165 -0.33 -18.95 11.68
C LEU A 165 -0.19 -20.13 12.66
N ASP A 166 0.50 -21.20 12.27
CA ASP A 166 0.62 -22.42 13.06
C ASP A 166 1.81 -22.37 14.05
N GLU A 167 3.00 -22.02 13.56
CA GLU A 167 4.26 -22.18 14.30
C GLU A 167 4.81 -20.85 14.83
N CYS A 168 4.49 -19.73 14.18
CA CYS A 168 5.02 -18.40 14.49
C CYS A 168 3.91 -17.37 14.81
N SER A 169 2.78 -17.83 15.36
CA SER A 169 1.61 -16.99 15.67
C SER A 169 1.91 -15.91 16.70
N THR A 170 2.96 -16.07 17.50
CA THR A 170 3.50 -15.00 18.34
C THR A 170 5.01 -15.10 18.38
N VAL A 171 5.67 -14.04 17.95
CA VAL A 171 7.13 -13.89 18.00
C VAL A 171 7.48 -12.61 18.75
N THR A 172 8.69 -12.54 19.27
CA THR A 172 9.24 -11.29 19.81
C THR A 172 10.21 -10.70 18.81
N LEU A 173 9.97 -9.46 18.41
CA LEU A 173 10.91 -8.67 17.61
C LEU A 173 11.74 -7.78 18.53
N ASN A 174 13.05 -7.79 18.35
CA ASN A 174 13.96 -6.82 18.94
C ASN A 174 14.42 -5.89 17.82
N LEU A 175 13.99 -4.65 17.91
CA LEU A 175 14.18 -3.60 16.91
C LEU A 175 15.23 -2.61 17.42
N GLN A 176 16.11 -2.16 16.53
CA GLN A 176 16.97 -1.01 16.79
C GLN A 176 16.39 0.20 16.06
N ARG A 177 15.86 1.18 16.81
CA ARG A 177 15.27 2.39 16.22
C ARG A 177 15.94 3.67 16.71
N PRO A 178 16.05 4.71 15.89
CA PRO A 178 16.38 6.05 16.36
C PRO A 178 15.30 6.56 17.34
N GLY A 179 15.69 7.05 18.49
CA GLY A 179 14.85 7.76 19.45
C GLY A 179 14.71 9.24 19.08
N ASP A 180 13.94 9.99 19.88
CA ASP A 180 13.60 11.39 19.61
C ASP A 180 14.83 12.33 19.59
N ASP A 181 15.92 11.93 20.24
CA ASP A 181 17.21 12.61 20.27
C ASP A 181 18.21 12.09 19.20
N GLY A 182 17.75 11.18 18.34
CA GLY A 182 18.56 10.49 17.32
C GLY A 182 19.40 9.33 17.84
N ALA A 183 19.38 9.02 19.15
CA ALA A 183 20.09 7.87 19.71
C ALA A 183 19.36 6.56 19.37
N VAL A 184 20.08 5.50 19.02
CA VAL A 184 19.47 4.18 18.77
C VAL A 184 19.04 3.57 20.10
N VAL A 185 17.73 3.34 20.26
CA VAL A 185 17.13 2.71 21.42
C VAL A 185 16.67 1.29 21.04
N PRO A 186 17.07 0.25 21.80
CA PRO A 186 16.53 -1.08 21.60
C PRO A 186 15.09 -1.14 22.09
N THR A 187 14.18 -1.55 21.21
CA THR A 187 12.75 -1.73 21.50
C THR A 187 12.37 -3.16 21.21
N SER A 188 11.72 -3.82 22.18
CA SER A 188 11.23 -5.18 22.02
C SER A 188 9.72 -5.21 22.08
N GLY A 189 9.08 -5.99 21.20
CA GLY A 189 7.63 -6.11 21.17
C GLY A 189 7.16 -7.44 20.61
N PRO A 190 5.99 -7.94 21.03
CA PRO A 190 5.35 -9.05 20.36
C PRO A 190 4.86 -8.62 18.97
N LEU A 191 5.15 -9.46 17.98
CA LEU A 191 4.44 -9.51 16.71
C LEU A 191 3.54 -10.75 16.76
N LYS A 192 2.23 -10.54 16.61
CA LYS A 192 1.22 -11.61 16.65
C LYS A 192 0.59 -11.77 15.29
N HIS A 193 0.40 -13.00 14.87
CA HIS A 193 -0.34 -13.37 13.66
C HIS A 193 -1.58 -14.17 14.05
N SER A 194 -2.66 -13.96 13.32
CA SER A 194 -3.89 -14.73 13.44
C SER A 194 -4.61 -14.77 12.11
N GLU A 195 -5.40 -15.80 11.90
CA GLU A 195 -6.34 -15.85 10.78
C GLU A 195 -7.55 -14.97 11.13
N PRO A 196 -7.92 -13.98 10.30
CA PRO A 196 -9.12 -13.19 10.52
C PRO A 196 -10.37 -14.03 10.28
N GLU A 197 -11.46 -13.74 10.99
CA GLU A 197 -12.75 -14.38 10.73
C GLU A 197 -13.37 -13.79 9.45
N THR A 198 -13.39 -14.56 8.36
CA THR A 198 -13.97 -14.15 7.08
C THR A 198 -15.35 -14.78 6.85
N GLY A 199 -16.29 -14.01 6.31
CA GLY A 199 -17.53 -14.48 5.71
C GLY A 199 -17.39 -14.78 4.20
N TYR A 200 -16.29 -14.36 3.58
CA TYR A 200 -15.95 -14.59 2.18
C TYR A 200 -14.87 -15.67 2.02
N GLU A 201 -14.92 -16.43 0.92
CA GLU A 201 -13.94 -17.48 0.63
C GLU A 201 -12.62 -16.85 0.19
N THR A 202 -11.53 -17.16 0.89
CA THR A 202 -10.17 -16.69 0.59
C THR A 202 -9.21 -17.88 0.52
N ASP A 203 -8.14 -17.77 -0.28
CA ASP A 203 -7.11 -18.81 -0.36
C ASP A 203 -6.01 -18.61 0.68
N SER A 204 -5.84 -17.37 1.13
CA SER A 204 -4.98 -17.00 2.25
C SER A 204 -5.52 -15.75 2.93
N ALA A 205 -5.49 -15.75 4.26
CA ALA A 205 -5.90 -14.62 5.08
C ALA A 205 -5.00 -14.53 6.31
N VAL A 206 -4.49 -13.34 6.57
CA VAL A 206 -3.63 -13.10 7.74
C VAL A 206 -3.85 -11.71 8.29
N PHE A 207 -4.06 -11.66 9.60
CA PHE A 207 -3.98 -10.45 10.39
C PHE A 207 -2.69 -10.51 11.21
N TRP A 208 -1.98 -9.38 11.29
CA TRP A 208 -0.89 -9.25 12.23
C TRP A 208 -0.92 -7.94 13.01
N SER A 209 -0.37 -7.97 14.22
CA SER A 209 -0.22 -6.81 15.09
C SER A 209 1.16 -6.78 15.73
N LEU A 210 1.86 -5.66 15.57
CA LEU A 210 3.11 -5.33 16.23
C LEU A 210 2.82 -4.34 17.35
N LEU A 211 3.16 -4.71 18.59
CA LEU A 211 2.89 -3.90 19.79
C LEU A 211 4.19 -3.64 20.58
N PRO A 212 5.15 -2.84 20.07
CA PRO A 212 6.41 -2.57 20.76
C PRO A 212 6.20 -1.75 22.04
N ASN A 213 5.22 -0.85 22.02
CA ASN A 213 4.70 -0.07 23.14
C ASN A 213 3.35 0.55 22.70
N HIS A 214 2.61 1.16 23.62
CA HIS A 214 1.26 1.70 23.36
C HIS A 214 1.21 2.74 22.24
N ASP A 215 2.30 3.49 22.01
CA ASP A 215 2.35 4.61 21.07
C ASP A 215 2.90 4.22 19.69
N GLN A 216 3.32 2.98 19.48
CA GLN A 216 3.99 2.52 18.26
C GLN A 216 3.38 1.21 17.73
N GLN A 217 2.06 1.11 17.87
CA GLN A 217 1.30 -0.03 17.37
C GLN A 217 1.22 0.02 15.85
N GLN A 218 1.29 -1.14 15.21
CA GLN A 218 1.00 -1.31 13.80
C GLN A 218 0.21 -2.60 13.63
N GLN A 219 -0.83 -2.54 12.83
CA GLN A 219 -1.70 -3.65 12.51
C GLN A 219 -1.83 -3.75 11.00
N SER A 220 -2.01 -4.96 10.51
CA SER A 220 -2.30 -5.21 9.11
C SER A 220 -3.26 -6.37 8.95
N LEU A 221 -4.13 -6.27 7.96
CA LEU A 221 -5.02 -7.30 7.48
C LEU A 221 -4.71 -7.54 6.01
N VAL A 222 -4.55 -8.78 5.60
CA VAL A 222 -4.30 -9.18 4.22
C VAL A 222 -5.23 -10.34 3.86
N LEU A 223 -5.97 -10.20 2.76
CA LEU A 223 -6.81 -11.25 2.18
C LEU A 223 -6.38 -11.48 0.74
N ILE A 224 -6.25 -12.75 0.34
CA ILE A 224 -5.84 -13.15 -1.01
C ILE A 224 -6.85 -14.14 -1.58
N ARG A 225 -7.21 -13.96 -2.85
CA ARG A 225 -8.06 -14.87 -3.60
C ARG A 225 -7.59 -15.01 -5.05
N GLU A 226 -7.54 -16.23 -5.54
CA GLU A 226 -7.34 -16.59 -6.93
C GLU A 226 -8.66 -16.53 -7.71
N ALA A 227 -8.57 -16.12 -8.97
CA ALA A 227 -9.67 -16.07 -9.92
C ALA A 227 -9.14 -16.49 -11.30
N GLY A 228 -9.26 -17.77 -11.64
CA GLY A 228 -8.69 -18.34 -12.87
C GLY A 228 -7.16 -18.22 -12.90
N ASP A 229 -6.61 -17.52 -13.88
CA ASP A 229 -5.17 -17.32 -14.05
C ASP A 229 -4.61 -16.09 -13.30
N TYR A 230 -5.41 -15.50 -12.40
CA TYR A 230 -5.06 -14.28 -11.67
C TYR A 230 -5.16 -14.47 -10.17
N VAL A 231 -4.37 -13.70 -9.42
CA VAL A 231 -4.46 -13.57 -7.96
C VAL A 231 -4.75 -12.12 -7.62
N ALA A 232 -5.70 -11.92 -6.70
CA ALA A 232 -6.05 -10.63 -6.13
C ALA A 232 -5.70 -10.62 -4.63
N MET A 233 -5.10 -9.51 -4.18
CA MET A 233 -4.81 -9.26 -2.78
C MET A 233 -5.38 -7.91 -2.38
N VAL A 234 -6.14 -7.89 -1.29
CA VAL A 234 -6.49 -6.65 -0.60
C VAL A 234 -5.77 -6.62 0.74
N SER A 235 -5.23 -5.47 1.11
CA SER A 235 -4.69 -5.28 2.45
C SER A 235 -5.07 -3.94 3.04
N PHE A 236 -5.15 -3.89 4.37
CA PHE A 236 -5.25 -2.67 5.15
C PHE A 236 -4.13 -2.65 6.18
N THR A 237 -3.46 -1.50 6.32
CA THR A 237 -2.44 -1.28 7.35
C THR A 237 -2.68 0.03 8.06
N GLY A 238 -2.56 0.04 9.39
CA GLY A 238 -2.77 1.22 10.21
C GLY A 238 -2.20 1.05 11.61
N PRO A 239 -2.21 2.10 12.45
CA PRO A 239 -1.67 2.03 13.79
C PRO A 239 -2.62 1.31 14.78
N GLU A 240 -3.92 1.32 14.52
CA GLU A 240 -4.95 0.75 15.39
C GLU A 240 -6.24 0.44 14.62
N ASN A 241 -7.15 -0.29 15.28
CA ASN A 241 -8.51 -0.62 14.83
C ASN A 241 -8.63 -1.45 13.54
N ILE A 242 -7.53 -1.87 12.91
CA ILE A 242 -7.57 -2.78 11.74
C ILE A 242 -8.15 -4.15 12.12
N SER A 243 -8.05 -4.54 13.40
CA SER A 243 -8.69 -5.74 13.92
C SER A 243 -10.22 -5.66 14.04
N ASP A 244 -10.81 -4.48 13.84
CA ASP A 244 -12.26 -4.34 13.95
C ASP A 244 -12.96 -5.09 12.80
N PRO A 245 -14.09 -5.78 13.06
CA PRO A 245 -14.77 -6.56 12.03
C PRO A 245 -15.17 -5.77 10.79
N GLU A 246 -15.30 -4.44 10.91
CA GLU A 246 -15.58 -3.54 9.80
C GLU A 246 -14.47 -3.56 8.75
N PHE A 247 -13.19 -3.60 9.14
CA PHE A 247 -12.09 -3.68 8.19
C PHE A 247 -12.05 -5.02 7.44
N THR A 248 -12.40 -6.11 8.11
CA THR A 248 -12.52 -7.41 7.44
C THR A 248 -13.65 -7.39 6.42
N GLN A 249 -14.84 -6.90 6.79
CA GLN A 249 -15.97 -6.76 5.86
C GLN A 249 -15.67 -5.84 4.68
N MET A 250 -14.96 -4.73 4.91
CA MET A 250 -14.54 -3.82 3.84
C MET A 250 -13.56 -4.51 2.90
N ALA A 251 -12.55 -5.21 3.44
CA ALA A 251 -11.58 -5.96 2.64
C ALA A 251 -12.27 -7.03 1.78
N GLU A 252 -13.15 -7.82 2.38
CA GLU A 252 -13.95 -8.84 1.67
C GLU A 252 -14.77 -8.22 0.54
N SER A 253 -15.46 -7.11 0.81
CA SER A 253 -16.29 -6.45 -0.20
C SER A 253 -15.47 -5.92 -1.38
N VAL A 254 -14.29 -5.36 -1.11
CA VAL A 254 -13.37 -4.91 -2.17
C VAL A 254 -12.84 -6.11 -2.97
N LEU A 255 -12.38 -7.16 -2.29
CA LEU A 255 -11.84 -8.36 -2.92
C LEU A 255 -12.88 -9.09 -3.76
N GLU A 256 -14.11 -9.24 -3.26
CA GLU A 256 -15.22 -9.88 -3.96
C GLU A 256 -15.52 -9.19 -5.29
N ILE A 257 -15.64 -7.85 -5.29
CA ILE A 257 -15.90 -7.09 -6.52
C ILE A 257 -14.73 -7.22 -7.51
N THR A 258 -13.49 -7.23 -7.03
CA THR A 258 -12.31 -7.44 -7.88
C THR A 258 -12.30 -8.83 -8.51
N VAL A 259 -12.61 -9.87 -7.74
CA VAL A 259 -12.67 -11.26 -8.21
C VAL A 259 -13.79 -11.44 -9.23
N LEU A 260 -14.98 -10.89 -8.97
CA LEU A 260 -16.10 -10.92 -9.92
C LEU A 260 -15.74 -10.25 -11.25
N GLU A 261 -15.02 -9.13 -11.21
CA GLU A 261 -14.54 -8.48 -12.43
C GLU A 261 -13.50 -9.33 -13.16
N LEU A 262 -12.58 -9.98 -12.45
CA LEU A 262 -11.61 -10.91 -13.06
C LEU A 262 -12.29 -12.06 -13.80
N GLU A 263 -13.27 -12.70 -13.17
CA GLU A 263 -14.06 -13.78 -13.76
C GLU A 263 -14.80 -13.28 -15.02
N ALA A 264 -15.42 -12.11 -14.95
CA ALA A 264 -16.15 -11.52 -16.07
C ALA A 264 -15.26 -11.14 -17.27
N GLN A 265 -13.97 -10.87 -17.06
CA GLN A 265 -13.02 -10.62 -18.15
C GLN A 265 -12.55 -11.91 -18.83
N GLN A 266 -12.54 -13.05 -18.13
CA GLN A 266 -12.11 -14.35 -18.68
C GLN A 266 -13.15 -15.00 -19.58
N GLU A 267 -14.43 -14.60 -19.46
CA GLU A 267 -15.51 -15.09 -20.32
C GLU A 267 -15.63 -14.36 -21.67
N ARG A 268 -14.81 -13.32 -21.92
CA ARG A 268 -14.87 -12.48 -23.12
C ARG A 268 -13.90 -12.93 -24.21
#